data_AF-A0A497LXE5-F1
#
_entry.id   AF-A0A497LXE5-F1
#
_cell.length_a   1.000
_cell.length_b   1.000
_cell.length_c   1.000
_cell.angle_alpha   90.00
_cell.angle_beta   90.00
_cell.angle_gamma   90.00
#
_symmetry.space_group_name_H-M   'P 1'
#
loop_
_entity.id
_entity.type
_entity.pdbx_description
1 polymer ?
#
loop_
_entity_poly.entity_id
_entity_poly.type
_entity_poly.pdbx_seq_one_letter_code
_entity_poly.pdbx_strand_id
1 'polypeptide(L)'
;MSVKLKVVVEVSMMSVAFFTLAWCLESLQDVGYGFYSKAAMIFLGLLGIALHKKPREYGLTPKNLSFSLKWSLYTVFLFIPPSISVVSISLVTKSLNLFEPAALIGLFVWFFVFTGFAEELFFRGYVQSRLNEVFSKKYKSILGVEYEWSQGTLITGLLFFGLPHILSAVNPLTGRLTFGLSTIVTVFFACFLGVILGVLREKTGDILLPTVLHGLTDFTIFGIGRFVGLTLSNAAVAVSFFLFFALAFEKILKENV
;
A
#
# COMPACT_ATOMS: atom_id res chain seq x y z
N MET A 1 -21.23 21.99 -12.50
CA MET A 1 -20.23 20.90 -12.35
C MET A 1 -20.92 19.63 -11.86
N SER A 2 -20.78 18.50 -12.56
CA SER A 2 -21.42 17.23 -12.15
C SER A 2 -20.87 16.73 -10.80
N VAL A 3 -21.65 15.96 -10.05
CA VAL A 3 -21.22 15.38 -8.75
C VAL A 3 -19.95 14.55 -8.92
N LYS A 4 -19.89 13.74 -9.98
CA LYS A 4 -18.69 12.96 -10.33
C LYS A 4 -17.46 13.84 -10.54
N LEU A 5 -17.59 14.95 -11.27
CA LEU A 5 -16.48 15.87 -11.50
C LEU A 5 -16.04 16.58 -10.20
N LYS A 6 -16.98 16.94 -9.32
CA LYS A 6 -16.66 17.50 -7.98
C LYS A 6 -15.79 16.55 -7.17
N VAL A 7 -16.17 15.28 -7.10
CA VAL A 7 -15.41 14.27 -6.34
C VAL A 7 -14.02 14.03 -6.94
N VAL A 8 -13.92 13.91 -8.26
CA VAL A 8 -12.62 13.75 -8.93
C VAL A 8 -11.71 14.96 -8.66
N VAL A 9 -12.23 16.18 -8.77
CA VAL A 9 -11.47 17.39 -8.46
C VAL A 9 -11.04 17.41 -7.00
N GLU A 10 -11.94 17.06 -6.07
CA GLU A 10 -11.65 16.99 -4.63
C GLU A 10 -10.46 16.07 -4.32
N VAL A 11 -10.52 14.80 -4.74
CA VAL A 11 -9.45 13.83 -4.46
C VAL A 11 -8.15 14.16 -5.21
N SER A 12 -8.24 14.73 -6.42
CA SER A 12 -7.07 15.19 -7.18
C SER A 12 -6.38 16.36 -6.49
N MET A 13 -7.13 17.35 -5.99
CA MET A 13 -6.55 18.48 -5.26
C MET A 13 -5.86 18.01 -3.98
N MET A 14 -6.44 17.08 -3.22
CA MET A 14 -5.78 16.51 -2.04
C MET A 14 -4.52 15.72 -2.39
N SER A 15 -4.56 14.95 -3.47
CA SER A 15 -3.39 14.20 -3.92
C SER A 15 -2.26 15.13 -4.38
N VAL A 16 -2.58 16.16 -5.17
CA VAL A 16 -1.62 17.19 -5.61
C VAL A 16 -1.05 17.93 -4.40
N ALA A 17 -1.88 18.35 -3.46
CA ALA A 17 -1.42 19.02 -2.24
C ALA A 17 -0.44 18.14 -1.45
N PHE A 18 -0.74 16.85 -1.30
CA PHE A 18 0.16 15.90 -0.66
C PHE A 18 1.50 15.77 -1.43
N PHE A 19 1.48 15.51 -2.74
CA PHE A 19 2.71 15.30 -3.50
C PHE A 19 3.59 16.56 -3.56
N THR A 20 2.99 17.74 -3.71
CA THR A 20 3.71 19.01 -3.66
C THR A 20 4.32 19.24 -2.28
N LEU A 21 3.59 18.95 -1.20
CA LEU A 21 4.13 19.03 0.16
C LEU A 21 5.28 18.05 0.36
N ALA A 22 5.16 16.82 -0.14
CA ALA A 22 6.21 15.81 -0.04
C ALA A 22 7.51 16.26 -0.75
N TRP A 23 7.40 16.82 -1.96
CA TRP A 23 8.56 17.40 -2.66
C TRP A 23 9.16 18.60 -1.92
N CYS A 24 8.31 19.46 -1.34
CA CYS A 24 8.77 20.60 -0.56
C CYS A 24 9.54 20.14 0.69
N LEU A 25 9.00 19.20 1.45
CA LEU A 25 9.65 18.62 2.62
C LEU A 25 10.99 17.97 2.25
N GLU A 26 11.03 17.21 1.16
CA GLU A 26 12.28 16.63 0.65
C GLU A 26 13.29 17.72 0.26
N SER A 27 12.85 18.83 -0.35
CA SER A 27 13.76 19.93 -0.72
C SER A 27 14.31 20.72 0.47
N LEU A 28 13.59 20.73 1.60
CA LEU A 28 13.96 21.47 2.80
C LEU A 28 14.80 20.62 3.79
N GLN A 29 14.69 19.30 3.72
CA GLN A 29 15.36 18.38 4.64
C GLN A 29 15.86 17.14 3.91
N ASP A 30 17.18 16.98 3.85
CA ASP A 30 17.80 15.80 3.24
C ASP A 30 17.52 14.50 4.04
N VAL A 31 17.33 14.60 5.36
CA VAL A 31 17.12 13.43 6.25
C VAL A 31 15.82 13.56 7.03
N GLY A 32 15.03 12.48 7.04
CA GLY A 32 13.81 12.39 7.86
C GLY A 32 12.55 12.98 7.24
N TYR A 33 12.63 13.66 6.09
CA TYR A 33 11.46 14.20 5.36
C TYR A 33 10.34 13.18 5.15
N GLY A 34 10.71 11.90 4.99
CA GLY A 34 9.78 10.79 4.83
C GLY A 34 8.79 10.66 5.99
N PHE A 35 9.23 10.84 7.24
CA PHE A 35 8.33 10.78 8.38
C PHE A 35 7.32 11.93 8.37
N TYR A 36 7.79 13.14 8.05
CA TYR A 36 6.93 14.32 7.98
C TYR A 36 5.91 14.24 6.84
N SER A 37 6.33 13.78 5.65
CA SER A 37 5.41 13.64 4.52
C SER A 37 4.34 12.58 4.80
N LYS A 38 4.71 11.45 5.40
CA LYS A 38 3.75 10.40 5.79
C LYS A 38 2.84 10.81 6.94
N ALA A 39 3.33 11.57 7.92
CA ALA A 39 2.48 12.18 8.94
C ALA A 39 1.45 13.16 8.31
N ALA A 40 1.88 13.97 7.34
CA ALA A 40 0.98 14.83 6.59
C ALA A 40 -0.05 14.04 5.77
N MET A 41 0.34 12.91 5.16
CA MET A 41 -0.59 12.01 4.48
C MET A 41 -1.65 11.45 5.44
N ILE A 42 -1.25 11.00 6.64
CA ILE A 42 -2.19 10.53 7.67
C ILE A 42 -3.16 11.65 8.03
N PHE A 43 -2.65 12.86 8.30
CA PHE A 43 -3.48 14.01 8.64
C PHE A 43 -4.48 14.35 7.51
N LEU A 44 -4.04 14.41 6.26
CA LEU A 44 -4.90 14.68 5.11
C LEU A 44 -5.95 13.58 4.91
N GLY A 45 -5.57 12.31 5.11
CA GLY A 45 -6.50 11.18 5.06
C GLY A 45 -7.59 11.29 6.13
N LEU A 46 -7.21 11.54 7.38
CA LEU A 46 -8.15 11.74 8.48
C LEU A 46 -9.03 12.97 8.29
N LEU A 47 -8.47 14.08 7.81
CA LEU A 47 -9.21 15.30 7.50
C LEU A 47 -10.24 15.04 6.41
N GLY A 48 -9.84 14.37 5.31
CA GLY A 48 -10.73 13.96 4.24
C GLY A 48 -11.89 13.11 4.77
N ILE A 49 -11.61 12.11 5.59
CA ILE A 49 -12.64 11.25 6.22
C ILE A 49 -13.57 12.06 7.13
N ALA A 50 -13.01 12.95 7.97
CA ALA A 50 -13.76 13.75 8.93
C ALA A 50 -14.72 14.73 8.25
N LEU A 51 -14.31 15.35 7.14
CA LEU A 51 -15.16 16.27 6.36
C LEU A 51 -16.43 15.60 5.83
N HIS A 52 -16.38 14.29 5.54
CA HIS A 52 -17.53 13.53 5.06
C HIS A 52 -18.32 12.83 6.17
N LYS A 53 -17.84 12.86 7.42
CA LYS A 53 -18.52 12.34 8.63
C LYS A 53 -18.96 10.87 8.53
N LYS A 54 -18.24 10.07 7.74
CA LYS A 54 -18.55 8.66 7.46
C LYS A 54 -17.38 7.73 7.80
N PRO A 55 -16.83 7.77 9.03
CA PRO A 55 -15.61 7.04 9.38
C PRO A 55 -15.72 5.52 9.15
N ARG A 56 -16.92 4.95 9.35
CA ARG A 56 -17.19 3.52 9.13
C ARG A 56 -17.22 3.15 7.65
N GLU A 57 -17.87 3.95 6.81
CA GLU A 57 -17.90 3.70 5.37
C GLU A 57 -16.51 3.88 4.75
N TYR A 58 -15.64 4.68 5.39
CA TYR A 58 -14.30 5.02 4.93
C TYR A 58 -13.22 4.10 5.53
N GLY A 59 -13.63 2.97 6.13
CA GLY A 59 -12.70 1.90 6.47
C GLY A 59 -11.90 2.08 7.76
N LEU A 60 -12.26 3.03 8.62
CA LEU A 60 -11.66 3.16 9.95
C LEU A 60 -12.15 2.07 10.93
N THR A 61 -13.28 1.43 10.62
CA THR A 61 -13.84 0.35 11.45
C THR A 61 -14.20 -0.85 10.57
N PRO A 62 -13.78 -2.07 10.92
CA PRO A 62 -14.14 -3.29 10.20
C PRO A 62 -15.63 -3.51 10.05
N LYS A 63 -16.04 -4.20 8.97
CA LYS A 63 -17.34 -4.90 8.96
C LYS A 63 -17.33 -6.02 10.00
N ASN A 64 -16.24 -6.77 10.04
CA ASN A 64 -16.02 -7.88 10.97
C ASN A 64 -14.53 -7.92 11.37
N LEU A 65 -14.21 -7.49 12.59
CA LEU A 65 -12.82 -7.41 13.07
C LEU A 65 -12.15 -8.78 13.11
N SER A 66 -12.88 -9.83 13.46
CA SER A 66 -12.35 -11.20 13.50
C SER A 66 -11.95 -11.67 12.11
N PHE A 67 -12.75 -11.36 11.09
CA PHE A 67 -12.43 -11.67 9.69
C PHE A 67 -11.14 -10.96 9.27
N SER A 68 -11.05 -9.65 9.51
CA SER A 68 -9.88 -8.84 9.13
C SER A 68 -8.62 -9.29 9.87
N LEU A 69 -8.70 -9.59 11.17
CA LEU A 69 -7.58 -10.10 11.96
C LEU A 69 -7.14 -11.49 11.51
N LYS A 70 -8.08 -12.43 11.32
CA LYS A 70 -7.80 -13.79 10.85
C LYS A 70 -6.98 -13.75 9.56
N TRP A 71 -7.45 -13.00 8.55
CA TRP A 71 -6.79 -12.94 7.25
C TRP A 71 -5.51 -12.11 7.26
N SER A 72 -5.41 -11.11 8.13
CA SER A 72 -4.14 -10.39 8.35
C SER A 72 -3.08 -11.31 8.95
N LEU A 73 -3.41 -12.07 9.99
CA LEU A 73 -2.51 -13.07 10.59
C LEU A 73 -2.13 -14.15 9.59
N TYR A 74 -3.10 -14.67 8.84
CA TYR A 74 -2.82 -15.65 7.79
C TYR A 74 -1.85 -15.10 6.75
N THR A 75 -2.02 -13.84 6.34
CA THR A 75 -1.10 -13.17 5.40
C THR A 75 0.31 -13.05 5.98
N VAL A 76 0.46 -12.69 7.26
CA VAL A 76 1.77 -12.69 7.95
C VAL A 76 2.41 -14.07 7.89
N PHE A 77 1.65 -15.14 8.19
CA PHE A 77 2.17 -16.51 8.14
C PHE A 77 2.62 -16.94 6.75
N LEU A 78 2.04 -16.40 5.67
CA LEU A 78 2.49 -16.69 4.31
C LEU A 78 3.83 -16.01 3.95
N PHE A 79 4.14 -14.86 4.57
CA PHE A 79 5.38 -14.13 4.34
C PHE A 79 6.56 -14.64 5.18
N ILE A 80 6.28 -15.31 6.31
CA ILE A 80 7.31 -15.81 7.23
C ILE A 80 8.24 -16.85 6.56
N PRO A 81 7.75 -17.95 5.96
CA PRO A 81 8.63 -18.98 5.42
C PRO A 81 9.56 -18.48 4.30
N PRO A 82 9.09 -17.73 3.28
CA PRO A 82 9.99 -17.16 2.26
C PRO A 82 11.04 -16.23 2.87
N SER A 83 10.64 -15.40 3.85
CA SER A 83 11.54 -14.47 4.54
C SER A 83 12.64 -15.20 5.33
N ILE A 84 12.28 -16.24 6.11
CA ILE A 84 13.25 -17.06 6.85
C ILE A 84 14.18 -17.79 5.88
N SER A 85 13.65 -18.26 4.75
CA SER A 85 14.42 -19.01 3.75
C SER A 85 15.54 -18.14 3.16
N VAL A 86 15.24 -16.90 2.77
CA VAL A 86 16.26 -16.01 2.21
C VAL A 86 17.30 -15.57 3.24
N VAL A 87 16.90 -15.35 4.49
CA VAL A 87 17.84 -15.10 5.59
C VAL A 87 18.77 -16.29 5.81
N SER A 88 18.21 -17.51 5.81
CA SER A 88 18.98 -18.75 5.96
C SER A 88 19.96 -18.96 4.80
N ILE A 89 19.54 -18.67 3.57
CA ILE A 89 20.41 -18.71 2.38
C ILE A 89 21.56 -17.72 2.53
N SER A 90 21.29 -16.48 2.94
CA SER A 90 22.34 -15.48 3.14
C SER A 90 23.31 -15.84 4.27
N LEU A 91 22.83 -16.48 5.34
CA LEU A 91 23.68 -17.01 6.42
C LEU A 91 24.64 -18.08 5.89
N VAL A 92 24.13 -19.09 5.18
CA VAL A 92 24.92 -20.20 4.64
C VAL A 92 25.93 -19.71 3.59
N THR A 93 25.51 -18.79 2.73
CA THR A 93 26.37 -18.22 1.68
C THR A 93 27.31 -17.12 2.18
N LYS A 94 27.25 -16.76 3.48
CA LYS A 94 28.02 -15.67 4.09
C LYS A 94 27.85 -14.33 3.36
N SER A 95 26.66 -14.09 2.83
CA SER A 95 26.30 -12.87 2.09
C SER A 95 25.47 -11.88 2.90
N LEU A 96 25.36 -12.08 4.22
CA LEU A 96 24.69 -11.13 5.10
C LEU A 96 25.44 -9.80 5.16
N ASN A 97 24.71 -8.72 4.97
CA ASN A 97 25.21 -7.38 5.21
C ASN A 97 25.26 -7.09 6.73
N LEU A 98 26.23 -6.26 7.13
CA LEU A 98 26.27 -5.73 8.48
C LEU A 98 25.01 -4.89 8.75
N PHE A 99 24.35 -5.17 9.88
CA PHE A 99 23.16 -4.47 10.29
C PHE A 99 23.06 -4.43 11.81
N GLU A 100 22.59 -3.31 12.35
CA GLU A 100 22.32 -3.14 13.77
C GLU A 100 20.92 -3.66 14.12
N PRO A 101 20.76 -4.78 14.86
CA PRO A 101 19.44 -5.37 15.11
C PRO A 101 18.40 -4.40 15.67
N ALA A 102 18.83 -3.40 16.45
CA ALA A 102 17.97 -2.34 16.98
C ALA A 102 17.23 -1.55 15.87
N ALA A 103 17.82 -1.39 14.68
CA ALA A 103 17.20 -0.71 13.56
C ALA A 103 16.01 -1.50 12.96
N LEU A 104 15.83 -2.80 13.28
CA LEU A 104 14.65 -3.57 12.83
C LEU A 104 13.34 -2.97 13.34
N ILE A 105 13.33 -2.49 14.58
CA ILE A 105 12.14 -1.87 15.17
C ILE A 105 11.79 -0.60 14.40
N GLY A 106 12.80 0.23 14.08
CA GLY A 106 12.62 1.43 13.26
C GLY A 106 12.08 1.11 11.87
N LEU A 107 12.60 0.06 11.22
CA LEU A 107 12.11 -0.40 9.91
C LEU A 107 10.69 -0.95 9.99
N PHE A 108 10.36 -1.69 11.04
CA PHE A 108 9.00 -2.19 11.26
C PHE A 108 8.00 -1.04 11.41
N VAL A 109 8.31 -0.06 12.26
CA VAL A 109 7.47 1.15 12.42
C VAL A 109 7.37 1.91 11.10
N TRP A 110 8.49 2.09 10.39
CA TRP A 110 8.49 2.75 9.10
C TRP A 110 7.55 2.08 8.09
N PHE A 111 7.73 0.77 7.84
CA PHE A 111 6.97 0.10 6.78
C PHE A 111 5.52 -0.20 7.16
N PHE A 112 5.20 -0.50 8.42
CA PHE A 112 3.81 -0.79 8.81
C PHE A 112 3.01 0.47 9.12
N VAL A 113 3.61 1.50 9.74
CA VAL A 113 2.88 2.72 10.13
C VAL A 113 2.98 3.79 9.05
N PHE A 114 4.21 4.14 8.65
CA PHE A 114 4.43 5.28 7.76
C PHE A 114 4.29 4.94 6.29
N THR A 115 4.51 3.69 5.88
CA THR A 115 4.23 3.26 4.50
C THR A 115 2.86 2.60 4.41
N GLY A 116 2.69 1.40 4.97
CA GLY A 116 1.44 0.63 4.91
C GLY A 116 0.25 1.43 5.42
N PHE A 117 0.18 1.72 6.72
CA PHE A 117 -1.01 2.36 7.30
C PHE A 117 -1.28 3.75 6.73
N ALA A 118 -0.26 4.61 6.61
CA ALA A 118 -0.46 5.97 6.09
C ALA A 118 -1.02 5.97 4.66
N GLU A 119 -0.46 5.14 3.78
CA GLU A 119 -0.92 5.05 2.40
C GLU A 119 -2.30 4.40 2.30
N GLU A 120 -2.54 3.32 3.03
CA GLU A 120 -3.87 2.70 3.03
C GLU A 120 -4.95 3.63 3.60
N LEU A 121 -4.64 4.38 4.65
CA LEU A 121 -5.57 5.35 5.23
C LEU A 121 -5.94 6.43 4.21
N PHE A 122 -4.96 6.98 3.50
CA PHE A 122 -5.21 8.01 2.50
C PHE A 122 -5.89 7.46 1.25
N PHE A 123 -5.33 6.41 0.64
CA PHE A 123 -5.81 5.92 -0.64
C PHE A 123 -7.04 5.02 -0.52
N ARG A 124 -7.06 4.06 0.42
CA ARG A 124 -8.17 3.09 0.56
C ARG A 124 -9.24 3.61 1.51
N GLY A 125 -8.82 4.35 2.54
CA GLY A 125 -9.71 4.99 3.48
C GLY A 125 -10.42 6.20 2.89
N TYR A 126 -9.68 7.21 2.42
CA TYR A 126 -10.27 8.43 1.87
C TYR A 126 -10.55 8.33 0.35
N VAL A 127 -9.53 8.29 -0.50
CA VAL A 127 -9.66 8.47 -1.96
C VAL A 127 -10.60 7.43 -2.60
N GLN A 128 -10.40 6.15 -2.28
CA GLN A 128 -11.23 5.05 -2.81
C GLN A 128 -12.68 5.15 -2.38
N SER A 129 -12.93 5.48 -1.11
CA SER A 129 -14.28 5.64 -0.58
C SER A 129 -15.02 6.77 -1.31
N ARG A 130 -14.37 7.91 -1.49
CA ARG A 130 -14.90 9.04 -2.27
C ARG A 130 -15.25 8.64 -3.70
N LEU A 131 -14.32 7.99 -4.40
CA LEU A 131 -14.54 7.59 -5.79
C LEU A 131 -15.66 6.53 -5.90
N ASN A 132 -15.74 5.59 -4.97
CA ASN A 132 -16.78 4.57 -4.96
C ASN A 132 -18.20 5.14 -4.76
N GLU A 133 -18.36 6.33 -4.18
CA GLU A 133 -19.67 6.99 -4.08
C GLU A 133 -20.22 7.47 -5.43
N VAL A 134 -19.36 7.79 -6.40
CA VAL A 134 -19.77 8.39 -7.69
C VAL A 134 -19.51 7.50 -8.90
N PHE A 135 -18.68 6.47 -8.76
CA PHE A 135 -18.40 5.46 -9.78
C PHE A 135 -19.11 4.15 -9.45
N SER A 136 -20.35 4.03 -9.93
CA SER A 136 -21.25 2.91 -9.62
C SER A 136 -21.02 1.64 -10.44
N LYS A 137 -20.17 1.67 -11.48
CA LYS A 137 -19.89 0.48 -12.29
C LYS A 137 -19.22 -0.59 -11.43
N LYS A 138 -19.70 -1.83 -11.58
CA LYS A 138 -19.21 -3.02 -10.91
C LYS A 138 -18.54 -3.97 -11.89
N TYR A 139 -17.46 -4.61 -11.47
CA TYR A 139 -16.79 -5.69 -12.16
C TYR A 139 -17.13 -7.00 -11.46
N LYS A 140 -17.42 -8.07 -12.20
CA LYS A 140 -17.92 -9.34 -11.64
C LYS A 140 -16.84 -10.27 -11.13
N SER A 141 -15.59 -10.05 -11.54
CA SER A 141 -14.47 -10.92 -11.19
C SER A 141 -13.15 -10.16 -11.11
N ILE A 142 -12.19 -10.76 -10.43
CA ILE A 142 -10.79 -10.32 -10.35
C ILE A 142 -9.88 -11.54 -10.33
N LEU A 143 -8.89 -11.59 -11.23
CA LEU A 143 -7.93 -12.70 -11.34
C LEU A 143 -8.60 -14.09 -11.40
N GLY A 144 -9.73 -14.21 -12.11
CA GLY A 144 -10.47 -15.46 -12.23
C GLY A 144 -11.37 -15.81 -11.04
N VAL A 145 -11.35 -15.02 -9.95
CA VAL A 145 -12.24 -15.19 -8.80
C VAL A 145 -13.51 -14.38 -9.00
N GLU A 146 -14.67 -15.04 -8.88
CA GLU A 146 -15.98 -14.38 -8.86
C GLU A 146 -16.16 -13.58 -7.58
N TYR A 147 -16.03 -12.26 -7.69
CA TYR A 147 -16.23 -11.31 -6.61
C TYR A 147 -16.55 -9.96 -7.23
N GLU A 148 -17.65 -9.35 -6.80
CA GLU A 148 -18.06 -8.05 -7.33
C GLU A 148 -17.28 -6.90 -6.66
N TRP A 149 -16.64 -6.05 -7.45
CA TRP A 149 -15.86 -4.91 -6.97
C TRP A 149 -16.03 -3.65 -7.84
N SER A 150 -15.61 -2.49 -7.33
CA SER A 150 -16.07 -1.19 -7.83
C SER A 150 -15.12 -0.51 -8.82
N GLN A 151 -15.66 0.29 -9.74
CA GLN A 151 -14.85 1.12 -10.66
C GLN A 151 -14.01 2.17 -9.93
N GLY A 152 -14.50 2.77 -8.84
CA GLY A 152 -13.70 3.70 -8.04
C GLY A 152 -12.43 3.04 -7.47
N THR A 153 -12.48 1.75 -7.15
CA THR A 153 -11.32 0.95 -6.73
C THR A 153 -10.28 0.79 -7.82
N LEU A 154 -10.70 0.53 -9.08
CA LEU A 154 -9.78 0.50 -10.21
C LEU A 154 -9.11 1.85 -10.42
N ILE A 155 -9.89 2.92 -10.40
CA ILE A 155 -9.41 4.30 -10.58
C ILE A 155 -8.42 4.66 -9.47
N THR A 156 -8.73 4.32 -8.22
CA THR A 156 -7.84 4.57 -7.08
C THR A 156 -6.53 3.81 -7.24
N GLY A 157 -6.62 2.49 -7.44
CA GLY A 157 -5.44 1.61 -7.53
C GLY A 157 -4.50 1.99 -8.68
N LEU A 158 -5.05 2.35 -9.84
CA LEU A 158 -4.24 2.73 -10.99
C LEU A 158 -3.82 4.20 -10.97
N LEU A 159 -4.78 5.14 -10.91
CA LEU A 159 -4.51 6.55 -11.22
C LEU A 159 -4.03 7.35 -10.01
N PHE A 160 -4.49 7.01 -8.80
CA PHE A 160 -4.16 7.77 -7.59
C PHE A 160 -3.08 7.10 -6.74
N PHE A 161 -2.99 5.77 -6.77
CA PHE A 161 -1.98 5.02 -6.03
C PHE A 161 -0.82 4.60 -6.93
N GLY A 162 -1.05 3.77 -7.95
CA GLY A 162 -0.01 3.14 -8.76
C GLY A 162 0.80 4.13 -9.61
N LEU A 163 0.17 4.83 -10.55
CA LEU A 163 0.86 5.76 -11.45
C LEU A 163 1.66 6.84 -10.71
N PRO A 164 1.16 7.46 -9.60
CA PRO A 164 1.92 8.46 -8.87
C PRO A 164 3.22 7.95 -8.22
N HIS A 165 3.48 6.63 -8.17
CA HIS A 165 4.80 6.14 -7.79
C HIS A 165 5.91 6.62 -8.73
N ILE A 166 5.59 7.05 -9.96
CA ILE A 166 6.56 7.71 -10.85
C ILE A 166 7.12 9.00 -10.23
N LEU A 167 6.34 9.68 -9.38
CA LEU A 167 6.73 10.92 -8.72
C LEU A 167 7.83 10.68 -7.67
N SER A 168 8.06 9.45 -7.22
CA SER A 168 9.21 9.12 -6.36
C SER A 168 10.56 9.26 -7.08
N ALA A 169 10.56 9.18 -8.42
CA ALA A 169 11.75 9.32 -9.25
C ALA A 169 12.00 10.77 -9.68
N VAL A 170 11.14 11.72 -9.27
CA VAL A 170 11.22 13.13 -9.68
C VAL A 170 11.14 14.01 -8.45
N ASN A 171 11.92 15.07 -8.38
CA ASN A 171 11.62 16.21 -7.52
C ASN A 171 11.97 17.49 -8.28
N PRO A 172 10.97 18.27 -8.73
CA PRO A 172 11.21 19.47 -9.54
C PRO A 172 11.88 20.59 -8.75
N LEU A 173 11.75 20.62 -7.42
CA LEU A 173 12.33 21.67 -6.57
C LEU A 173 13.83 21.50 -6.37
N THR A 174 14.32 20.26 -6.43
CA THR A 174 15.76 19.93 -6.33
C THR A 174 16.39 19.61 -7.68
N GLY A 175 15.59 19.52 -8.75
CA GLY A 175 16.02 19.08 -10.08
C GLY A 175 16.30 17.58 -10.17
N ARG A 176 15.93 16.77 -9.16
CA ARG A 176 16.17 15.33 -9.16
C ARG A 176 15.30 14.64 -10.22
N LEU A 177 15.95 13.87 -11.09
CA LEU A 177 15.29 13.00 -12.06
C LEU A 177 16.05 11.66 -12.14
N THR A 178 15.54 10.64 -11.45
CA THR A 178 16.17 9.31 -11.33
C THR A 178 15.25 8.25 -11.92
N PHE A 179 14.92 8.39 -13.20
CA PHE A 179 14.07 7.45 -13.91
C PHE A 179 14.87 6.24 -14.39
N GLY A 180 14.37 5.03 -14.14
CA GLY A 180 15.01 3.80 -14.59
C GLY A 180 14.07 2.60 -14.60
N LEU A 181 14.63 1.43 -14.92
CA LEU A 181 13.86 0.17 -14.96
C LEU A 181 13.18 -0.14 -13.62
N SER A 182 13.86 0.16 -12.50
CA SER A 182 13.28 0.00 -11.16
C SER A 182 12.01 0.85 -10.99
N THR A 183 12.00 2.11 -11.45
CA THR A 183 10.82 2.97 -11.42
C THR A 183 9.65 2.35 -12.20
N ILE A 184 9.92 1.83 -13.41
CA ILE A 184 8.90 1.20 -14.26
C ILE A 184 8.30 -0.02 -13.56
N VAL A 185 9.16 -0.89 -13.01
CA VAL A 185 8.73 -2.10 -12.28
C VAL A 185 7.92 -1.71 -11.04
N THR A 186 8.36 -0.72 -10.27
CA THR A 186 7.63 -0.21 -9.10
C THR A 186 6.26 0.33 -9.50
N VAL A 187 6.16 1.16 -10.54
CA VAL A 187 4.86 1.71 -10.99
C VAL A 187 3.92 0.60 -11.46
N PHE A 188 4.42 -0.36 -12.25
CA PHE A 188 3.60 -1.48 -12.71
C PHE A 188 3.10 -2.32 -11.53
N PHE A 189 3.99 -2.68 -10.61
CA PHE A 189 3.65 -3.47 -9.44
C PHE A 189 2.72 -2.71 -8.50
N ALA A 190 2.92 -1.41 -8.28
CA ALA A 190 2.06 -0.56 -7.48
C ALA A 190 0.67 -0.39 -8.11
N CYS A 191 0.54 -0.31 -9.44
CA CYS A 191 -0.74 -0.34 -10.14
C CYS A 191 -1.49 -1.65 -9.86
N PHE A 192 -0.81 -2.79 -10.01
CA PHE A 192 -1.39 -4.11 -9.76
C PHE A 192 -1.81 -4.27 -8.30
N LEU A 193 -0.87 -4.09 -7.36
CA LEU A 193 -1.11 -4.21 -5.93
C LEU A 193 -2.14 -3.16 -5.46
N GLY A 194 -2.11 -1.99 -6.08
CA GLY A 194 -3.06 -0.90 -5.96
C GLY A 194 -4.51 -1.37 -5.94
N VAL A 195 -4.87 -2.09 -7.00
CA VAL A 195 -6.20 -2.65 -7.23
C VAL A 195 -6.49 -3.80 -6.26
N ILE A 196 -5.53 -4.70 -6.03
CA ILE A 196 -5.69 -5.83 -5.11
C ILE A 196 -6.01 -5.38 -3.69
N LEU A 197 -5.23 -4.43 -3.15
CA LEU A 197 -5.45 -3.82 -1.85
C LEU A 197 -6.84 -3.15 -1.77
N GLY A 198 -7.24 -2.47 -2.84
CA GLY A 198 -8.56 -1.84 -2.89
C GLY A 198 -9.71 -2.85 -2.89
N VAL A 199 -9.58 -3.99 -3.58
CA VAL A 199 -10.57 -5.07 -3.52
C VAL A 199 -10.63 -5.71 -2.13
N LEU A 200 -9.47 -5.95 -1.50
CA LEU A 200 -9.42 -6.44 -0.13
C LEU A 200 -10.11 -5.48 0.84
N ARG A 201 -9.94 -4.16 0.66
CA ARG A 201 -10.66 -3.14 1.44
C ARG A 201 -12.17 -3.14 1.19
N GLU A 202 -12.65 -3.42 -0.01
CA GLU A 202 -14.10 -3.60 -0.23
C GLU A 202 -14.62 -4.83 0.51
N LYS A 203 -13.84 -5.92 0.50
CA LYS A 203 -14.18 -7.17 1.16
C LYS A 203 -14.25 -7.04 2.67
N THR A 204 -13.18 -6.57 3.31
CA THR A 204 -13.11 -6.39 4.77
C THR A 204 -13.96 -5.22 5.27
N GLY A 205 -14.12 -4.20 4.42
CA GLY A 205 -14.72 -2.93 4.81
C GLY A 205 -13.82 -2.06 5.68
N ASP A 206 -12.53 -2.40 5.81
CA ASP A 206 -11.51 -1.63 6.53
C ASP A 206 -10.17 -1.64 5.80
N ILE A 207 -9.19 -0.93 6.36
CA ILE A 207 -7.84 -0.83 5.83
C ILE A 207 -6.83 -1.78 6.50
N LEU A 208 -7.24 -2.66 7.43
CA LEU A 208 -6.31 -3.46 8.23
C LEU A 208 -5.56 -4.50 7.39
N LEU A 209 -6.30 -5.38 6.69
CA LEU A 209 -5.70 -6.39 5.81
C LEU A 209 -4.86 -5.75 4.69
N PRO A 210 -5.35 -4.69 3.99
CA PRO A 210 -4.52 -3.92 3.07
C PRO A 210 -3.22 -3.40 3.71
N THR A 211 -3.31 -2.83 4.92
CA THR A 211 -2.15 -2.26 5.64
C THR A 211 -1.10 -3.33 5.92
N VAL A 212 -1.56 -4.51 6.36
CA VAL A 212 -0.67 -5.63 6.67
C VAL A 212 -0.01 -6.16 5.39
N LEU A 213 -0.77 -6.39 4.33
CA LEU A 213 -0.20 -6.89 3.06
C LEU A 213 0.79 -5.90 2.44
N HIS A 214 0.45 -4.60 2.43
CA HIS A 214 1.32 -3.54 1.93
C HIS A 214 2.58 -3.42 2.79
N GLY A 215 2.43 -3.28 4.11
CA GLY A 215 3.55 -3.18 5.04
C GLY A 215 4.49 -4.39 4.99
N LEU A 216 3.96 -5.61 4.89
CA LEU A 216 4.75 -6.83 4.69
C LEU A 216 5.54 -6.80 3.39
N THR A 217 4.92 -6.31 2.30
CA THR A 217 5.57 -6.21 0.99
C THR A 217 6.81 -5.32 1.08
N ASP A 218 6.67 -4.10 1.61
CA ASP A 218 7.79 -3.17 1.70
C ASP A 218 8.80 -3.58 2.76
N PHE A 219 8.35 -4.09 3.90
CA PHE A 219 9.23 -4.60 4.95
C PHE A 219 10.07 -5.75 4.43
N THR A 220 9.51 -6.69 3.67
CA THR A 220 10.30 -7.77 3.09
C THR A 220 11.25 -7.22 2.02
N ILE A 221 10.78 -6.43 1.04
CA ILE A 221 11.65 -5.91 -0.03
C ILE A 221 12.81 -5.09 0.53
N PHE A 222 12.51 -4.07 1.32
CA PHE A 222 13.49 -3.06 1.72
C PHE A 222 14.04 -3.27 3.12
N GLY A 223 13.21 -3.76 4.06
CA GLY A 223 13.64 -4.07 5.42
C GLY A 223 14.54 -5.31 5.43
N ILE A 224 14.00 -6.47 5.08
CA ILE A 224 14.78 -7.72 4.97
C ILE A 224 15.88 -7.59 3.89
N GLY A 225 15.61 -6.86 2.81
CA GLY A 225 16.61 -6.55 1.78
C GLY A 225 17.86 -5.84 2.29
N ARG A 226 17.81 -5.13 3.42
CA ARG A 226 19.04 -4.57 4.03
C ARG A 226 20.01 -5.66 4.47
N PHE A 227 19.51 -6.81 4.90
CA PHE A 227 20.29 -7.93 5.43
C PHE A 227 20.75 -8.89 4.33
N VAL A 228 19.82 -9.24 3.42
CA VAL A 228 20.01 -10.32 2.44
C VAL A 228 20.27 -9.81 1.02
N GLY A 229 20.22 -8.49 0.82
CA GLY A 229 20.27 -7.86 -0.51
C GLY A 229 18.91 -7.85 -1.22
N LEU A 230 18.71 -6.86 -2.09
CA LEU A 230 17.43 -6.64 -2.77
C LEU A 230 17.01 -7.81 -3.67
N THR A 231 17.96 -8.52 -4.28
CA THR A 231 17.64 -9.65 -5.16
C THR A 231 16.91 -10.76 -4.41
N LEU A 232 17.46 -11.19 -3.27
CA LEU A 232 16.86 -12.25 -2.46
C LEU A 232 15.56 -11.79 -1.80
N SER A 233 15.49 -10.56 -1.29
CA SER A 233 14.26 -10.06 -0.69
C SER A 233 13.10 -9.91 -1.68
N ASN A 234 13.37 -9.48 -2.92
CA ASN A 234 12.36 -9.44 -3.98
C ASN A 234 11.89 -10.86 -4.35
N ALA A 235 12.79 -11.85 -4.37
CA ALA A 235 12.41 -13.25 -4.57
C ALA A 235 11.48 -13.75 -3.44
N ALA A 236 11.78 -13.40 -2.18
CA ALA A 236 10.91 -13.72 -1.05
C ALA A 236 9.51 -13.12 -1.20
N VAL A 237 9.39 -11.87 -1.63
CA VAL A 237 8.09 -11.23 -1.91
C VAL A 237 7.36 -11.92 -3.06
N ALA A 238 8.05 -12.23 -4.16
CA ALA A 238 7.43 -12.94 -5.29
C ALA A 238 6.84 -14.30 -4.84
N VAL A 239 7.59 -15.07 -4.05
CA VAL A 239 7.10 -16.34 -3.48
C VAL A 239 5.94 -16.10 -2.52
N SER A 240 6.02 -15.07 -1.66
CA SER A 240 4.96 -14.73 -0.70
C SER A 240 3.66 -14.35 -1.40
N PHE A 241 3.72 -13.57 -2.48
CA PHE A 241 2.54 -13.26 -3.30
C PHE A 241 2.00 -14.46 -4.05
N PHE A 242 2.86 -15.33 -4.57
CA PHE A 242 2.43 -16.59 -5.16
C PHE A 242 1.62 -17.42 -4.15
N LEU A 243 2.14 -17.58 -2.94
CA LEU A 243 1.44 -18.26 -1.84
C LEU A 243 0.14 -17.56 -1.45
N PHE A 244 0.14 -16.23 -1.36
CA PHE A 244 -1.05 -15.43 -1.06
C PHE A 244 -2.16 -15.66 -2.09
N PHE A 245 -1.85 -15.55 -3.39
CA PHE A 245 -2.84 -15.77 -4.44
C PHE A 245 -3.30 -17.22 -4.53
N ALA A 246 -2.39 -18.19 -4.37
CA ALA A 246 -2.71 -19.60 -4.45
C ALA A 246 -3.52 -20.12 -3.25
N LEU A 247 -3.27 -19.61 -2.04
CA LEU A 247 -3.78 -20.21 -0.81
C LEU A 247 -4.82 -19.35 -0.06
N ALA A 248 -4.79 -18.03 -0.23
CA ALA A 248 -5.59 -17.10 0.58
C ALA A 248 -6.56 -16.26 -0.25
N PHE A 249 -6.13 -15.65 -1.37
CA PHE A 249 -6.89 -14.60 -2.06
C PHE A 249 -8.32 -15.03 -2.43
N GLU A 250 -8.49 -16.15 -3.11
CA GLU A 250 -9.82 -16.66 -3.47
C GLU A 250 -10.68 -16.97 -2.23
N LYS A 251 -10.08 -17.58 -1.20
CA LYS A 251 -10.79 -17.93 0.04
C LYS A 251 -11.24 -16.69 0.79
N ILE A 252 -10.39 -15.65 0.85
CA ILE A 252 -10.74 -14.34 1.40
C ILE A 252 -11.99 -13.82 0.68
N LEU A 253 -12.00 -13.79 -0.65
CA LEU A 253 -13.09 -13.18 -1.40
C LEU A 253 -14.41 -13.98 -1.31
N LYS A 254 -14.34 -15.31 -1.21
CA LYS A 254 -15.52 -16.20 -1.12
C LYS A 254 -16.05 -16.40 0.30
N GLU A 255 -15.26 -16.18 1.35
CA GLU A 255 -15.72 -16.36 2.74
C GLU A 255 -16.72 -15.27 3.15
N ASN A 256 -17.81 -15.65 3.82
CA ASN A 256 -18.82 -14.68 4.30
C ASN A 256 -18.25 -13.83 5.45
N VAL A 257 -18.64 -12.54 5.48
CA VAL A 257 -18.14 -11.53 6.44
C VAL A 257 -19.24 -11.15 7.42
#